data_AF-A0A2M8NQV4-F1
#
_entry.id   AF-A0A2M8NQV4-F1
#
_cell.length_a   1.000
_cell.length_b   1.000
_cell.length_c   1.000
_cell.angle_alpha   90.00
_cell.angle_beta   90.00
_cell.angle_gamma   90.00
#
_symmetry.space_group_name_H-M   'P 1'
#
loop_
_entity.id
_entity.type
_entity.pdbx_description
1 polymer ?
#
loop_
_entity_poly.entity_id
_entity_poly.type
_entity_poly.pdbx_seq_one_letter_code
_entity_poly.pdbx_strand_id
1 'polypeptide(L)'
;VSLYQMQGGYPIHVEFISYSHAPEKFDFAVYLDTIAKRLATAIGIDIQDLWELTGGTLGSGMQSEIMNRKARGKSLGLFYSQIERFINQILPEDVTFEFKFDDPQESAERAQAIQVWAGLVASLSNDLSAKERRQLLANNVPEFRDVLTDENGHIRTWDDVEQIDEDVVIPDTDIVDSDNTALADTTKSLGDTIGAFAQRMGRVLMGYADKTYTRFMARASLRTTLSVEGEKAYRAGKVKAGGAVELTRKDELELSRWRNEQDAYIGNLLDDVETGKLTIEKMPNRIGLWINKAIKGAYNLGTSNVSPNRFYMWRLGNTIDHCKTCLTANGQVHRMRAWKEAGVIPQSSRLQCGGWNCDCELVPIEGARLFGKGSLRNVK
;
A
#
# COMPACT_ATOMS: atom_id res chain seq x y z
N VAL A 1 10.65 -26.04 -65.23
CA VAL A 1 10.69 -26.87 -66.46
C VAL A 1 10.31 -28.29 -66.06
N SER A 2 9.30 -28.86 -66.73
CA SER A 2 8.70 -30.16 -66.39
C SER A 2 9.67 -31.32 -66.66
N LEU A 3 9.95 -32.14 -65.65
CA LEU A 3 10.83 -33.31 -65.70
C LEU A 3 10.08 -34.57 -66.18
N TYR A 4 9.41 -34.50 -67.33
CA TYR A 4 8.66 -35.64 -67.88
C TYR A 4 9.08 -36.08 -69.28
N GLN A 5 10.28 -35.69 -69.75
CA GLN A 5 10.80 -36.10 -71.07
C GLN A 5 12.30 -36.40 -71.09
N MET A 6 12.85 -37.10 -70.09
CA MET A 6 14.20 -37.68 -70.22
C MET A 6 14.10 -39.20 -70.44
N GLN A 7 14.41 -39.62 -71.67
CA GLN A 7 14.59 -41.01 -72.07
C GLN A 7 15.73 -41.63 -71.25
N GLY A 8 15.48 -42.77 -70.62
CA GLY A 8 16.45 -43.49 -69.81
C GLY A 8 17.62 -44.00 -70.67
N GLY A 9 18.84 -43.56 -70.34
CA GLY A 9 20.06 -44.05 -70.99
C GLY A 9 21.29 -43.14 -70.88
N TYR A 10 21.12 -41.85 -70.55
CA TYR A 10 22.23 -40.91 -70.40
C TYR A 10 22.46 -40.57 -68.92
N PRO A 11 23.71 -40.57 -68.42
CA PRO A 11 24.00 -40.18 -67.04
C PRO A 11 23.65 -38.71 -66.85
N ILE A 12 22.67 -38.45 -65.98
CA ILE A 12 22.27 -37.10 -65.60
C ILE A 12 23.38 -36.53 -64.72
N HIS A 13 24.16 -35.59 -65.24
CA HIS A 13 25.09 -34.81 -64.45
C HIS A 13 24.33 -33.70 -63.73
N VAL A 14 24.12 -33.88 -62.42
CA VAL A 14 23.59 -32.84 -61.54
C VAL A 14 24.79 -32.04 -61.01
N GLU A 15 25.02 -30.85 -61.56
CA GLU A 15 26.03 -29.93 -61.05
C GLU A 15 25.44 -29.13 -59.88
N PHE A 16 25.83 -29.49 -58.66
CA PHE A 16 25.44 -28.74 -57.47
C PHE A 16 26.30 -27.48 -57.38
N ILE A 17 25.72 -26.32 -57.71
CA ILE A 17 26.33 -25.03 -57.38
C ILE A 17 26.17 -24.85 -55.88
N SER A 18 27.23 -25.13 -55.12
CA SER A 18 27.23 -24.90 -53.68
C SER A 18 27.21 -23.39 -53.43
N TYR A 19 26.17 -22.91 -52.73
CA TYR A 19 26.16 -21.52 -52.25
C TYR A 19 27.30 -21.29 -51.26
N SER A 20 27.74 -20.03 -51.18
CA SER A 20 28.78 -19.54 -50.29
C SER A 20 28.58 -20.04 -48.86
N HIS A 21 29.48 -20.90 -48.39
CA HIS A 21 29.53 -21.31 -46.99
C HIS A 21 29.89 -20.10 -46.13
N ALA A 22 29.36 -20.05 -44.91
CA ALA A 22 29.81 -19.06 -43.95
C ALA A 22 31.34 -19.17 -43.77
N PRO A 23 32.07 -18.05 -43.66
CA PRO A 23 33.52 -18.08 -43.47
C PRO A 23 33.91 -18.99 -42.31
N GLU A 24 35.05 -19.65 -42.44
CA GLU A 24 35.59 -20.47 -41.37
C GLU A 24 35.74 -19.58 -40.11
N LYS A 25 35.09 -19.98 -39.01
CA LYS A 25 34.93 -19.22 -37.73
C LYS A 25 33.81 -18.16 -37.66
N PHE A 26 32.85 -18.14 -38.59
CA PHE A 26 31.64 -17.33 -38.40
C PHE A 26 30.80 -17.85 -37.22
N ASP A 27 30.62 -17.01 -36.21
CA ASP A 27 29.71 -17.25 -35.10
C ASP A 27 28.53 -16.27 -35.19
N PHE A 28 27.35 -16.82 -35.46
CA PHE A 28 26.12 -16.05 -35.63
C PHE A 28 25.72 -15.30 -34.35
N ALA A 29 26.01 -15.85 -33.16
CA ALA A 29 25.67 -15.22 -31.90
C ALA A 29 26.53 -13.97 -31.65
N VAL A 30 27.84 -14.08 -31.90
CA VAL A 30 28.78 -12.95 -31.79
C VAL A 30 28.44 -11.85 -32.80
N TYR A 31 28.03 -12.23 -34.00
CA TYR A 31 27.59 -11.29 -35.03
C TYR A 31 26.33 -10.51 -34.61
N LEU A 32 25.29 -11.21 -34.12
CA LEU A 32 24.06 -10.57 -33.65
C LEU A 32 24.31 -9.65 -32.45
N ASP A 33 25.12 -10.08 -31.48
CA ASP A 33 25.49 -9.26 -30.33
C ASP A 33 26.20 -7.97 -30.78
N THR A 34 27.07 -8.05 -31.79
CA THR A 34 27.73 -6.86 -32.35
C THR A 34 26.74 -5.91 -33.02
N ILE A 35 25.73 -6.43 -33.73
CA ILE A 35 24.67 -5.60 -34.33
C ILE A 35 23.82 -4.93 -33.25
N ALA A 36 23.41 -5.69 -32.23
CA ALA A 36 22.64 -5.16 -31.11
C ALA A 36 23.39 -4.02 -30.41
N LYS A 37 24.70 -4.18 -30.14
CA LYS A 37 25.56 -3.14 -29.55
C LYS A 37 25.64 -1.89 -30.42
N ARG A 38 25.80 -2.06 -31.74
CA ARG A 38 25.86 -0.94 -32.68
C ARG A 38 24.54 -0.18 -32.75
N LEU A 39 23.41 -0.91 -32.79
CA LEU A 39 22.08 -0.32 -32.81
C LEU A 39 21.76 0.43 -31.51
N ALA A 40 22.07 -0.17 -30.36
CA ALA A 40 21.90 0.44 -29.04
C ALA A 40 22.69 1.76 -28.94
N THR A 41 23.95 1.73 -29.38
CA THR A 41 24.82 2.93 -29.41
C THR A 41 24.26 4.01 -30.35
N ALA A 42 23.74 3.63 -31.52
CA ALA A 42 23.19 4.57 -32.49
C ALA A 42 21.91 5.26 -32.01
N ILE A 43 21.06 4.54 -31.27
CA ILE A 43 19.82 5.07 -30.70
C ILE A 43 20.07 5.75 -29.34
N GLY A 44 21.23 5.52 -28.73
CA GLY A 44 21.58 6.05 -27.40
C GLY A 44 20.82 5.35 -26.26
N ILE A 45 20.46 4.08 -26.47
CA ILE A 45 19.80 3.23 -25.46
C ILE A 45 20.76 2.16 -24.97
N ASP A 46 20.51 1.62 -23.77
CA ASP A 46 21.32 0.52 -23.24
C ASP A 46 21.08 -0.74 -24.09
N ILE A 47 22.12 -1.55 -24.31
CA ILE A 47 21.97 -2.82 -25.03
C ILE A 47 20.99 -3.75 -24.32
N GLN A 48 20.95 -3.72 -22.98
CA GLN A 48 20.11 -4.61 -22.18
C GLN A 48 18.61 -4.34 -22.38
N ASP A 49 18.24 -3.13 -22.84
CA ASP A 49 16.85 -2.77 -23.17
C ASP A 49 16.40 -3.34 -24.52
N LEU A 50 17.35 -3.65 -25.41
CA LEU A 50 17.10 -4.22 -26.74
C LEU A 50 17.37 -5.72 -26.82
N TRP A 51 18.30 -6.22 -26.00
CA TRP A 51 18.85 -7.57 -26.12
C TRP A 51 19.36 -8.10 -24.77
N GLU A 52 18.98 -9.33 -24.43
CA GLU A 52 19.43 -9.98 -23.20
C GLU A 52 20.92 -10.36 -23.30
N LEU A 53 21.77 -9.84 -22.41
CA LEU A 53 23.19 -10.18 -22.38
C LEU A 53 23.38 -11.61 -21.87
N THR A 54 23.74 -12.53 -22.76
CA THR A 54 24.20 -13.88 -22.42
C THR A 54 25.61 -13.81 -21.83
N GLY A 55 25.76 -13.63 -20.52
CA GLY A 55 27.08 -13.76 -19.86
C GLY A 55 27.27 -13.16 -18.47
N GLY A 56 26.31 -12.42 -17.91
CA GLY A 56 26.34 -11.95 -16.53
C GLY A 56 25.41 -12.77 -15.66
N THR A 57 25.72 -12.94 -14.36
CA THR A 57 24.92 -13.67 -13.36
C THR A 57 23.47 -13.18 -13.33
N LEU A 58 22.63 -13.76 -14.18
CA LEU A 58 21.21 -13.50 -14.31
C LEU A 58 20.52 -13.93 -13.01
N GLY A 59 19.82 -12.99 -12.34
CA GLY A 59 18.78 -13.37 -11.38
C GLY A 59 18.64 -12.58 -10.09
N SER A 60 19.33 -11.46 -9.86
CA SER A 60 18.94 -10.61 -8.72
C SER A 60 17.87 -9.61 -9.17
N GLY A 61 16.68 -9.67 -8.55
CA GLY A 61 15.59 -8.72 -8.83
C GLY A 61 16.01 -7.25 -8.70
N MET A 62 17.07 -7.01 -7.92
CA MET A 62 17.71 -5.70 -7.76
C MET A 62 18.38 -5.19 -9.05
N GLN A 63 18.95 -6.06 -9.90
CA GLN A 63 19.49 -5.62 -11.19
C GLN A 63 18.41 -5.30 -12.21
N SER A 64 17.32 -6.07 -12.25
CA SER A 64 16.17 -5.75 -13.11
C SER A 64 15.49 -4.44 -12.69
N GLU A 65 15.43 -4.15 -11.38
CA GLU A 65 14.92 -2.88 -10.88
C GLU A 65 15.86 -1.70 -11.19
N ILE A 66 17.18 -1.87 -11.01
CA ILE A 66 18.17 -0.86 -11.38
C ILE A 66 18.20 -0.63 -12.90
N MET A 67 18.02 -1.67 -13.70
CA MET A 67 17.95 -1.59 -15.16
C MET A 67 16.71 -0.84 -15.60
N ASN A 68 15.55 -1.21 -15.06
CA ASN A 68 14.29 -0.51 -15.28
C ASN A 68 14.37 0.97 -14.84
N ARG A 69 15.07 1.27 -13.74
CA ARG A 69 15.33 2.64 -13.27
C ARG A 69 16.26 3.42 -14.21
N LYS A 70 17.24 2.77 -14.84
CA LYS A 70 18.17 3.39 -15.80
C LYS A 70 17.56 3.59 -17.19
N ALA A 71 16.79 2.62 -17.67
CA ALA A 71 16.10 2.65 -18.96
C ALA A 71 15.06 3.78 -19.04
N ARG A 72 14.38 4.08 -17.92
CA ARG A 72 13.32 5.09 -17.85
C ARG A 72 13.81 6.54 -17.95
N GLY A 73 15.04 6.84 -17.54
CA GLY A 73 15.48 8.23 -17.35
C GLY A 73 16.30 8.84 -18.49
N LYS A 74 17.04 8.05 -19.29
CA LYS A 74 18.11 8.62 -20.14
C LYS A 74 17.71 8.94 -21.57
N SER A 75 17.01 8.05 -22.28
CA SER A 75 16.72 8.24 -23.72
C SER A 75 15.45 9.06 -23.94
N LEU A 76 14.35 8.69 -23.28
CA LEU A 76 13.09 9.42 -23.36
C LEU A 76 13.18 10.80 -22.72
N GLY A 77 13.91 10.92 -21.60
CA GLY A 77 14.16 12.22 -20.95
C GLY A 77 14.84 13.21 -21.88
N LEU A 78 15.89 12.79 -22.60
CA LEU A 78 16.56 13.65 -23.59
C LEU A 78 15.63 14.05 -24.75
N PHE A 79 14.79 13.13 -25.21
CA PHE A 79 13.82 13.40 -26.28
C PHE A 79 12.75 14.41 -25.82
N TYR A 80 12.19 14.23 -24.62
CA TYR A 80 11.24 15.17 -24.04
C TYR A 80 11.87 16.54 -23.80
N SER A 81 13.09 16.61 -23.25
CA SER A 81 13.79 17.89 -23.08
C SER A 81 14.10 18.59 -24.40
N GLN A 82 14.36 17.86 -25.48
CA GLN A 82 14.53 18.46 -26.81
C GLN A 82 13.21 19.03 -27.34
N ILE A 83 12.11 18.32 -27.16
CA ILE A 83 10.77 18.80 -27.54
C ILE A 83 10.38 20.02 -26.70
N GLU A 84 10.60 19.99 -25.38
CA GLU A 84 10.33 21.13 -24.50
C GLU A 84 11.10 22.36 -24.93
N ARG A 85 12.41 22.22 -25.19
CA ARG A 85 13.23 23.35 -25.69
C ARG A 85 12.71 23.87 -27.01
N PHE A 86 12.32 22.99 -27.93
CA PHE A 86 11.80 23.41 -29.23
C PHE A 86 10.46 24.13 -29.11
N ILE A 87 9.53 23.61 -28.29
CA ILE A 87 8.22 24.24 -28.06
C ILE A 87 8.38 25.57 -27.33
N ASN A 88 9.23 25.63 -26.30
CA ASN A 88 9.50 26.85 -25.54
C ASN A 88 10.22 27.94 -26.35
N GLN A 89 10.85 27.60 -27.48
CA GLN A 89 11.36 28.61 -28.42
C GLN A 89 10.27 29.24 -29.29
N ILE A 90 9.11 28.58 -29.43
CA ILE A 90 7.98 29.05 -30.24
C ILE A 90 6.96 29.80 -29.37
N LEU A 91 6.86 29.42 -28.09
CA LEU A 91 5.96 30.06 -27.13
C LEU A 91 6.44 31.47 -26.75
N PRO A 92 5.51 32.41 -26.44
CA PRO A 92 5.88 33.72 -25.93
C PRO A 92 6.49 33.62 -24.51
N GLU A 93 7.27 34.64 -24.12
CA GLU A 93 8.09 34.62 -22.89
C GLU A 93 7.29 34.48 -21.58
N ASP A 94 5.98 34.67 -21.63
CA ASP A 94 5.05 34.56 -20.49
C ASP A 94 4.52 33.13 -20.26
N VAL A 95 4.77 32.19 -21.17
CA VAL A 95 4.26 30.82 -21.09
C VAL A 95 5.37 29.79 -21.28
N THR A 96 5.52 28.89 -20.31
CA THR A 96 6.43 27.75 -20.40
C THR A 96 5.67 26.45 -20.55
N PHE A 97 6.14 25.60 -21.45
CA PHE A 97 5.71 24.23 -21.65
C PHE A 97 6.70 23.27 -20.99
N GLU A 98 6.18 22.38 -20.16
CA GLU A 98 6.92 21.34 -19.46
C GLU A 98 6.11 20.03 -19.49
N PHE A 99 6.74 18.90 -19.78
CA PHE A 99 6.11 17.61 -19.66
C PHE A 99 5.97 17.25 -18.17
N LYS A 100 4.74 17.15 -17.71
CA LYS A 100 4.46 16.60 -16.38
C LYS A 100 4.67 15.09 -16.40
N PHE A 101 5.83 14.65 -15.93
CA PHE A 101 6.09 13.23 -15.69
C PHE A 101 5.40 12.83 -14.38
N ASP A 102 4.29 12.11 -14.47
CA ASP A 102 3.62 11.51 -13.31
C ASP A 102 4.11 10.07 -13.19
N ASP A 103 5.25 9.88 -12.52
CA ASP A 103 5.75 8.54 -12.20
C ASP A 103 5.00 8.01 -10.96
N PRO A 104 4.16 6.97 -11.08
CA PRO A 104 3.44 6.41 -9.95
C PRO A 104 4.34 5.93 -8.81
N GLN A 105 5.60 5.59 -9.12
CA GLN A 105 6.59 5.16 -8.15
C GLN A 105 7.29 6.34 -7.47
N GLU A 106 7.64 7.40 -8.21
CA GLU A 106 8.15 8.63 -7.61
C GLU A 106 7.08 9.32 -6.76
N SER A 107 5.81 9.31 -7.19
CA SER A 107 4.69 9.76 -6.36
C SER A 107 4.52 8.90 -5.12
N ALA A 108 4.82 7.60 -5.19
CA ALA A 108 4.79 6.71 -4.03
C ALA A 108 5.98 6.96 -3.07
N GLU A 109 7.18 7.20 -3.59
CA GLU A 109 8.37 7.57 -2.82
C GLU A 109 8.19 8.95 -2.17
N ARG A 110 7.65 9.93 -2.92
CA ARG A 110 7.25 11.24 -2.38
C ARG A 110 6.18 11.09 -1.31
N ALA A 111 5.13 10.30 -1.54
CA ALA A 111 4.10 10.05 -0.52
C ALA A 111 4.67 9.37 0.75
N GLN A 112 5.64 8.47 0.61
CA GLN A 112 6.36 7.88 1.74
C GLN A 112 7.20 8.93 2.48
N ALA A 113 7.95 9.77 1.77
CA ALA A 113 8.70 10.87 2.38
C ALA A 113 7.77 11.83 3.14
N ILE A 114 6.63 12.19 2.56
CA ILE A 114 5.60 13.02 3.18
C ILE A 114 5.06 12.35 4.45
N GLN A 115 4.79 11.04 4.40
CA GLN A 115 4.32 10.29 5.56
C GLN A 115 5.35 10.23 6.69
N VAL A 116 6.64 10.09 6.35
CA VAL A 116 7.75 10.13 7.33
C VAL A 116 7.85 11.51 7.98
N TRP A 117 7.80 12.59 7.21
CA TRP A 117 7.85 13.96 7.74
C TRP A 117 6.63 14.31 8.58
N ALA A 118 5.43 13.91 8.15
CA ALA A 118 4.21 14.07 8.93
C ALA A 118 4.26 13.26 10.24
N GLY A 119 4.82 12.05 10.20
CA GLY A 119 5.06 11.21 11.38
C GLY A 119 6.06 11.82 12.36
N LEU A 120 7.19 12.36 11.85
CA LEU A 120 8.21 13.03 12.66
C LEU A 120 7.65 14.26 13.37
N VAL A 121 6.88 15.09 12.66
CA VAL A 121 6.27 16.29 13.24
C VAL A 121 5.17 15.94 14.24
N ALA A 122 4.47 14.83 14.04
CA ALA A 122 3.52 14.30 15.04
C ALA A 122 4.24 13.75 16.28
N SER A 123 5.40 13.09 16.14
CA SER A 123 6.18 12.61 17.29
C SER A 123 6.83 13.73 18.09
N LEU A 124 7.26 14.81 17.41
CA LEU A 124 7.83 16.00 18.03
C LEU A 124 6.76 17.02 18.47
N SER A 125 5.50 16.59 18.56
CA SER A 125 4.38 17.49 18.86
C SER A 125 4.44 18.11 20.26
N ASN A 126 5.12 17.45 21.21
CA ASN A 126 5.31 17.96 22.56
C ASN A 126 6.53 18.87 22.70
N ASP A 127 7.51 18.77 21.80
CA ASP A 127 8.80 19.49 21.90
C ASP A 127 8.87 20.73 20.98
N LEU A 128 7.99 20.80 19.98
CA LEU A 128 7.96 21.89 19.00
C LEU A 128 6.65 22.67 19.08
N SER A 129 6.77 24.00 19.06
CA SER A 129 5.62 24.89 18.97
C SER A 129 4.83 24.66 17.68
N ALA A 130 3.53 24.96 17.69
CA ALA A 130 2.68 24.80 16.51
C ALA A 130 3.20 25.56 15.27
N LYS A 131 3.92 26.66 15.47
CA LYS A 131 4.56 27.45 14.41
C LYS A 131 5.78 26.73 13.83
N GLU A 132 6.66 26.20 14.65
CA GLU A 132 7.84 25.44 14.22
C GLU A 132 7.46 24.16 13.48
N ARG A 133 6.40 23.48 13.91
CA ARG A 133 5.84 22.30 13.22
C ARG A 133 5.37 22.62 11.80
N ARG A 134 4.64 23.73 11.64
CA ARG A 134 4.19 24.21 10.32
C ARG A 134 5.37 24.63 9.45
N GLN A 135 6.41 25.23 10.04
CA GLN A 135 7.62 25.62 9.33
C GLN A 135 8.43 24.42 8.84
N LEU A 136 8.59 23.40 9.69
CA LEU A 136 9.25 22.14 9.34
C LEU A 136 8.53 21.42 8.20
N LEU A 137 7.19 21.36 8.25
CA LEU A 137 6.40 20.77 7.17
C LEU A 137 6.48 21.58 5.88
N ALA A 138 6.33 22.91 5.96
CA ALA A 138 6.40 23.78 4.78
C ALA A 138 7.79 23.78 4.10
N ASN A 139 8.86 23.63 4.87
CA ASN A 139 10.23 23.60 4.33
C ASN A 139 10.60 22.26 3.68
N ASN A 140 10.12 21.14 4.22
CA ASN A 140 10.52 19.81 3.77
C ASN A 140 9.53 19.15 2.81
N VAL A 141 8.28 19.64 2.77
CA VAL A 141 7.23 19.09 1.91
C VAL A 141 6.64 20.22 1.04
N PRO A 142 7.01 20.28 -0.26
CA PRO A 142 6.52 21.31 -1.18
C PRO A 142 5.00 21.42 -1.24
N GLU A 143 4.30 20.29 -1.12
CA GLU A 143 2.84 20.21 -1.16
C GLU A 143 2.18 20.89 0.05
N PHE A 144 2.85 20.91 1.20
CA PHE A 144 2.37 21.64 2.38
C PHE A 144 2.81 23.09 2.36
N ARG A 145 3.88 23.44 1.63
CA ARG A 145 4.32 24.83 1.48
C ARG A 145 3.20 25.70 0.93
N ASP A 146 2.61 25.30 -0.19
CA ASP A 146 1.57 26.11 -0.87
C ASP A 146 0.29 26.28 -0.02
N VAL A 147 0.03 25.34 0.89
CA VAL A 147 -1.13 25.38 1.80
C VAL A 147 -0.83 26.21 3.05
N LEU A 148 0.41 26.14 3.56
CA LEU A 148 0.81 26.72 4.85
C LEU A 148 1.44 28.11 4.71
N THR A 149 1.95 28.50 3.54
CA THR A 149 2.54 29.82 3.30
C THR A 149 1.58 30.78 2.61
N ASP A 150 1.72 32.08 2.87
CA ASP A 150 1.07 33.15 2.12
C ASP A 150 1.84 33.50 0.84
N GLU A 151 1.31 34.45 0.06
CA GLU A 151 1.90 34.92 -1.20
C GLU A 151 3.30 35.54 -1.02
N ASN A 152 3.66 35.88 0.23
CA ASN A 152 4.96 36.44 0.60
C ASN A 152 5.90 35.40 1.25
N GLY A 153 5.51 34.13 1.30
CA GLY A 153 6.30 33.03 1.88
C GLY A 153 6.27 32.94 3.41
N HIS A 154 5.40 33.69 4.09
CA HIS A 154 5.23 33.60 5.55
C HIS A 154 4.18 32.56 5.92
N ILE A 155 4.36 31.89 7.05
CA ILE A 155 3.43 30.86 7.53
C ILE A 155 2.13 31.52 7.97
N ARG A 156 1.00 31.05 7.41
CA ARG A 156 -0.34 31.48 7.81
C ARG A 156 -0.60 31.03 9.26
N THR A 157 -0.57 31.98 10.19
CA THR A 157 -1.11 31.79 11.54
C THR A 157 -2.62 31.96 11.46
N TRP A 158 -3.34 30.85 11.55
CA TRP A 158 -4.77 30.88 11.83
C TRP A 158 -4.89 31.24 13.31
N ASP A 159 -5.83 32.12 13.66
CA ASP A 159 -6.10 32.57 15.03
C ASP A 159 -6.57 31.40 15.93
N ASP A 160 -5.66 30.50 16.25
CA ASP A 160 -5.82 29.51 17.31
C ASP A 160 -5.16 30.10 18.55
N VAL A 161 -5.98 30.36 19.57
CA VAL A 161 -5.61 30.86 20.90
C VAL A 161 -4.33 30.19 21.40
N GLU A 162 -3.27 30.99 21.61
CA GLU A 162 -2.07 30.57 22.33
C GLU A 162 -2.45 30.17 23.76
N GLN A 163 -2.64 28.88 24.01
CA GLN A 163 -2.45 28.33 25.35
C GLN A 163 -0.94 28.16 25.55
N ILE A 164 -0.39 29.08 26.35
CA ILE A 164 0.94 28.99 26.92
C ILE A 164 0.86 27.91 27.99
N ASP A 165 1.35 26.71 27.70
CA ASP A 165 1.60 25.70 28.75
C ASP A 165 3.08 25.81 29.17
N GLU A 166 3.26 26.09 30.47
CA GLU A 166 4.53 26.27 31.15
C GLU A 166 5.42 25.01 31.10
N ASP A 167 6.73 25.23 31.06
CA ASP A 167 7.81 24.23 31.03
C ASP A 167 7.61 23.08 32.04
N VAL A 168 7.45 21.86 31.54
CA VAL A 168 7.54 20.64 32.34
C VAL A 168 8.96 20.06 32.21
N VAL A 169 9.76 20.28 33.24
CA VAL A 169 11.08 19.65 33.44
C VAL A 169 10.90 18.24 34.01
N ILE A 170 11.30 17.19 33.27
CA ILE A 170 11.47 15.81 33.80
C ILE A 170 12.69 15.13 33.13
N PRO A 171 13.50 14.31 33.86
CA PRO A 171 14.91 14.05 33.57
C PRO A 171 15.21 12.79 32.74
N ASP A 172 16.47 12.71 32.30
CA ASP A 172 17.13 11.62 31.57
C ASP A 172 16.84 10.21 32.12
N THR A 173 16.53 9.28 31.20
CA THR A 173 16.76 7.85 31.40
C THR A 173 17.29 7.18 30.13
N ASP A 174 18.37 6.43 30.32
CA ASP A 174 19.17 5.70 29.33
C ASP A 174 18.50 4.45 28.72
N ILE A 175 18.79 4.28 27.42
CA ILE A 175 19.21 3.07 26.66
C ILE A 175 18.40 1.75 26.77
N VAL A 176 17.92 1.22 25.63
CA VAL A 176 18.09 -0.21 25.24
C VAL A 176 18.27 -0.37 23.72
N ASP A 177 19.35 -1.06 23.36
CA ASP A 177 19.77 -1.58 22.05
C ASP A 177 18.67 -2.28 21.23
N SER A 178 18.63 -1.97 19.94
CA SER A 178 17.82 -2.69 18.94
C SER A 178 18.72 -3.53 18.04
N ASP A 179 18.97 -4.78 18.43
CA ASP A 179 19.65 -5.75 17.58
C ASP A 179 18.79 -7.00 17.41
N ASN A 180 17.97 -7.02 16.33
CA ASN A 180 17.43 -8.24 15.73
C ASN A 180 16.77 -7.96 14.35
N THR A 181 17.61 -7.62 13.37
CA THR A 181 17.27 -7.44 11.96
C THR A 181 17.39 -8.76 11.19
N ALA A 182 16.46 -9.71 11.39
CA ALA A 182 16.39 -10.91 10.53
C ALA A 182 15.02 -11.60 10.40
N LEU A 183 13.91 -10.97 10.78
CA LEU A 183 12.54 -11.53 10.61
C LEU A 183 11.45 -10.47 10.29
N ALA A 184 11.85 -9.23 9.98
CA ALA A 184 10.94 -8.08 9.99
C ALA A 184 10.10 -7.87 8.72
N ASP A 185 10.39 -8.52 7.60
CA ASP A 185 9.82 -8.13 6.30
C ASP A 185 8.40 -8.65 6.02
N THR A 186 7.83 -9.49 6.90
CA THR A 186 6.47 -10.04 6.74
C THR A 186 5.43 -9.49 7.71
N THR A 187 5.81 -8.57 8.60
CA THR A 187 4.88 -7.99 9.59
C THR A 187 4.90 -6.47 9.53
N LYS A 188 4.42 -5.90 8.42
CA LYS A 188 4.05 -4.48 8.39
C LYS A 188 3.14 -4.18 9.58
N SER A 189 3.38 -3.06 10.25
CA SER A 189 2.60 -2.70 11.42
C SER A 189 1.11 -2.57 11.04
N LEU A 190 0.21 -2.77 12.00
CA LEU A 190 -1.22 -2.53 11.77
C LEU A 190 -1.45 -1.10 11.23
N GLY A 191 -0.65 -0.14 11.69
CA GLY A 191 -0.67 1.25 11.19
C GLY A 191 -0.40 1.35 9.69
N ASP A 192 0.64 0.66 9.19
CA ASP A 192 0.96 0.67 7.76
C ASP A 192 -0.16 0.05 6.92
N THR A 193 -0.76 -1.03 7.43
CA THR A 193 -1.88 -1.70 6.77
C THR A 193 -3.11 -0.79 6.72
N ILE A 194 -3.37 -0.05 7.80
CA ILE A 194 -4.44 0.95 7.87
C ILE A 194 -4.19 2.09 6.87
N GLY A 195 -2.97 2.64 6.84
CA GLY A 195 -2.61 3.71 5.91
C GLY A 195 -2.74 3.29 4.45
N ALA A 196 -2.21 2.12 4.10
CA ALA A 196 -2.31 1.56 2.76
C ALA A 196 -3.77 1.31 2.34
N PHE A 197 -4.60 0.78 3.25
CA PHE A 197 -6.02 0.60 3.00
C PHE A 197 -6.74 1.93 2.77
N ALA A 198 -6.50 2.92 3.63
CA ALA A 198 -7.11 4.25 3.53
C ALA A 198 -6.80 4.92 2.18
N GLN A 199 -5.52 4.91 1.78
CA GLN A 199 -5.07 5.50 0.52
C GLN A 199 -5.67 4.80 -0.71
N ARG A 200 -5.64 3.46 -0.75
CA ARG A 200 -6.20 2.70 -1.88
C ARG A 200 -7.70 2.88 -1.98
N MET A 201 -8.40 2.82 -0.84
CA MET A 201 -9.85 3.01 -0.78
C MET A 201 -10.23 4.43 -1.23
N GLY A 202 -9.54 5.44 -0.72
CA GLY A 202 -9.74 6.84 -1.11
C GLY A 202 -9.55 7.05 -2.62
N ARG A 203 -8.46 6.52 -3.19
CA ARG A 203 -8.21 6.59 -4.64
C ARG A 203 -9.35 5.98 -5.46
N VAL A 204 -9.86 4.81 -5.05
CA VAL A 204 -10.96 4.14 -5.76
C VAL A 204 -12.26 4.92 -5.65
N LEU A 205 -12.58 5.47 -4.48
CA LEU A 205 -13.80 6.25 -4.28
C LEU A 205 -13.75 7.60 -5.01
N MET A 206 -12.60 8.29 -4.99
CA MET A 206 -12.40 9.52 -5.75
C MET A 206 -12.49 9.25 -7.26
N GLY A 207 -11.78 8.23 -7.75
CA GLY A 207 -11.85 7.81 -9.15
C GLY A 207 -13.24 7.34 -9.57
N TYR A 208 -14.09 6.91 -8.63
CA TYR A 208 -15.48 6.59 -8.94
C TYR A 208 -16.37 7.84 -8.96
N ALA A 209 -16.17 8.76 -8.02
CA ALA A 209 -16.92 10.01 -7.94
C ALA A 209 -16.63 10.95 -9.12
N ASP A 210 -15.39 10.97 -9.62
CA ASP A 210 -14.98 11.74 -10.80
C ASP A 210 -15.30 11.04 -12.13
N LYS A 211 -15.89 9.83 -12.08
CA LYS A 211 -16.26 8.97 -13.21
C LYS A 211 -15.08 8.40 -14.01
N THR A 212 -13.85 8.43 -13.48
CA THR A 212 -12.68 7.75 -14.07
C THR A 212 -12.82 6.23 -13.98
N TYR A 213 -13.49 5.73 -12.95
CA TYR A 213 -13.83 4.33 -12.76
C TYR A 213 -15.30 4.07 -13.05
N THR A 214 -15.56 2.99 -13.79
CA THR A 214 -16.90 2.41 -13.85
C THR A 214 -17.27 1.77 -12.52
N ARG A 215 -18.57 1.62 -12.23
CA ARG A 215 -19.05 0.92 -11.02
C ARG A 215 -18.46 -0.48 -10.86
N PHE A 216 -18.30 -1.20 -11.97
CA PHE A 216 -17.67 -2.51 -11.97
C PHE A 216 -16.19 -2.45 -11.56
N MET A 217 -15.43 -1.51 -12.14
CA MET A 217 -14.01 -1.30 -11.79
C MET A 217 -13.86 -0.88 -10.33
N ALA A 218 -14.66 0.07 -9.85
CA ALA A 218 -14.64 0.51 -8.46
C ALA A 218 -14.92 -0.65 -7.50
N ARG A 219 -15.97 -1.45 -7.77
CA ARG A 219 -16.30 -2.62 -6.96
C ARG A 219 -15.18 -3.67 -6.95
N ALA A 220 -14.60 -3.97 -8.11
CA ALA A 220 -13.49 -4.91 -8.23
C ALA A 220 -12.27 -4.44 -7.43
N SER A 221 -11.89 -3.17 -7.58
CA SER A 221 -10.76 -2.57 -6.88
C SER A 221 -10.96 -2.51 -5.36
N LEU A 222 -12.17 -2.20 -4.89
CA LEU A 222 -12.51 -2.22 -3.45
C LEU A 222 -12.42 -3.64 -2.87
N ARG A 223 -12.92 -4.65 -3.58
CA ARG A 223 -12.81 -6.07 -3.16
C ARG A 223 -11.36 -6.52 -3.07
N THR A 224 -10.55 -6.19 -4.07
CA THR A 224 -9.12 -6.51 -4.08
C THR A 224 -8.40 -5.83 -2.91
N THR A 225 -8.65 -4.54 -2.71
CA THR A 225 -8.06 -3.78 -1.59
C THR A 225 -8.43 -4.39 -0.23
N LEU A 226 -9.70 -4.71 -0.04
CA LEU A 226 -10.20 -5.37 1.15
C LEU A 226 -9.55 -6.74 1.38
N SER A 227 -9.42 -7.56 0.33
CA SER A 227 -8.81 -8.88 0.46
C SER A 227 -7.34 -8.80 0.83
N VAL A 228 -6.57 -7.93 0.14
CA VAL A 228 -5.13 -7.80 0.36
C VAL A 228 -4.83 -7.22 1.73
N GLU A 229 -5.42 -6.08 2.08
CA GLU A 229 -5.10 -5.41 3.34
C GLU A 229 -5.77 -6.11 4.54
N GLY A 230 -6.95 -6.71 4.34
CA GLY A 230 -7.60 -7.52 5.36
C GLY A 230 -6.81 -8.77 5.73
N GLU A 231 -6.21 -9.45 4.74
CA GLU A 231 -5.35 -10.60 5.00
C GLU A 231 -4.07 -10.20 5.77
N LYS A 232 -3.43 -9.09 5.39
CA LYS A 232 -2.28 -8.55 6.13
C LYS A 232 -2.64 -8.23 7.58
N ALA A 233 -3.77 -7.55 7.80
CA ALA A 233 -4.26 -7.22 9.13
C ALA A 233 -4.51 -8.49 9.95
N TYR A 234 -5.12 -9.51 9.35
CA TYR A 234 -5.35 -10.80 9.99
C TYR A 234 -4.04 -11.49 10.39
N ARG A 235 -3.04 -11.53 9.50
CA ARG A 235 -1.72 -12.09 9.79
C ARG A 235 -1.03 -11.32 10.92
N ALA A 236 -1.06 -9.99 10.90
CA ALA A 236 -0.52 -9.16 11.97
C ALA A 236 -1.19 -9.44 13.32
N GLY A 237 -2.51 -9.66 13.34
CA GLY A 237 -3.25 -10.08 14.52
C GLY A 237 -2.82 -11.45 15.04
N LYS A 238 -2.63 -12.43 14.14
CA LYS A 238 -2.10 -13.75 14.51
C LYS A 238 -0.71 -13.64 15.14
N VAL A 239 0.21 -12.91 14.51
CA VAL A 239 1.58 -12.74 15.01
C VAL A 239 1.59 -12.09 16.39
N LYS A 240 0.81 -11.02 16.60
CA LYS A 240 0.68 -10.39 17.92
C LYS A 240 0.16 -11.35 19.00
N ALA A 241 -0.72 -12.26 18.63
CA ALA A 241 -1.24 -13.28 19.55
C ALA A 241 -0.26 -14.45 19.80
N GLY A 242 0.94 -14.44 19.19
CA GLY A 242 1.94 -15.49 19.27
C GLY A 242 1.71 -16.64 18.28
N GLY A 243 0.95 -16.43 17.21
CA GLY A 243 0.63 -17.43 16.21
C GLY A 243 1.53 -17.37 14.99
N ALA A 244 1.57 -18.47 14.23
CA ALA A 244 2.31 -18.53 12.97
C ALA A 244 1.76 -17.54 11.93
N VAL A 245 2.66 -16.94 11.14
CA VAL A 245 2.34 -16.03 10.02
C VAL A 245 1.54 -16.75 8.93
N GLU A 246 1.82 -18.04 8.72
CA GLU A 246 1.15 -18.87 7.72
C GLU A 246 -0.34 -19.06 8.03
N LEU A 247 -1.16 -19.06 6.98
CA LEU A 247 -2.59 -19.28 7.09
C LEU A 247 -2.86 -20.78 6.99
N THR A 248 -3.58 -21.30 7.97
CA THR A 248 -4.13 -22.65 7.90
C THR A 248 -5.40 -22.64 7.06
N ARG A 249 -5.84 -23.82 6.58
CA ARG A 249 -7.14 -23.97 5.91
C ARG A 249 -8.32 -23.40 6.72
N LYS A 250 -8.24 -23.47 8.05
CA LYS A 250 -9.25 -22.88 8.94
C LYS A 250 -9.22 -21.35 8.88
N ASP A 251 -8.04 -20.76 8.85
CA ASP A 251 -7.87 -19.31 8.73
C ASP A 251 -8.44 -18.79 7.40
N GLU A 252 -8.16 -19.50 6.30
CA GLU A 252 -8.68 -19.15 4.97
C GLU A 252 -10.22 -19.16 4.92
N LEU A 253 -10.85 -20.14 5.58
CA LEU A 253 -12.31 -20.21 5.69
C LEU A 253 -12.89 -19.04 6.50
N GLU A 254 -12.25 -18.67 7.61
CA GLU A 254 -12.67 -17.52 8.43
C GLU A 254 -12.49 -16.20 7.67
N LEU A 255 -11.36 -16.01 6.98
CA LEU A 255 -11.12 -14.86 6.10
C LEU A 255 -12.11 -14.80 4.93
N SER A 256 -12.47 -15.95 4.35
CA SER A 256 -13.51 -16.02 3.31
C SER A 256 -14.87 -15.57 3.83
N ARG A 257 -15.28 -16.04 5.01
CA ARG A 257 -16.54 -15.59 5.65
C ARG A 257 -16.52 -14.09 5.93
N TRP A 258 -15.44 -13.59 6.53
CA TRP A 258 -15.25 -12.18 6.79
C TRP A 258 -15.33 -11.34 5.50
N ARG A 259 -14.65 -11.76 4.41
CA ARG A 259 -14.73 -11.07 3.11
C ARG A 259 -16.15 -11.01 2.56
N ASN A 260 -16.90 -12.11 2.66
CA ASN A 260 -18.29 -12.15 2.19
C ASN A 260 -19.21 -11.21 3.00
N GLU A 261 -18.99 -11.11 4.32
CA GLU A 261 -19.71 -10.13 5.15
C GLU A 261 -19.38 -8.70 4.75
N GLN A 262 -18.11 -8.41 4.44
CA GLN A 262 -17.70 -7.07 4.03
C GLN A 262 -18.18 -6.68 2.62
N ASP A 263 -18.29 -7.64 1.70
CA ASP A 263 -18.71 -7.38 0.31
C ASP A 263 -20.11 -6.77 0.20
N ALA A 264 -21.01 -7.12 1.13
CA ALA A 264 -22.36 -6.55 1.20
C ALA A 264 -22.33 -5.02 1.39
N TYR A 265 -21.33 -4.49 2.11
CA TYR A 265 -21.22 -3.05 2.35
C TYR A 265 -20.63 -2.30 1.16
N ILE A 266 -19.86 -2.96 0.27
CA ILE A 266 -19.28 -2.33 -0.93
C ILE A 266 -20.38 -1.80 -1.85
N GLY A 267 -21.46 -2.56 -2.06
CA GLY A 267 -22.58 -2.12 -2.89
C GLY A 267 -23.20 -0.82 -2.37
N ASN A 268 -23.59 -0.82 -1.09
CA ASN A 268 -24.20 0.34 -0.43
C ASN A 268 -23.27 1.57 -0.43
N LEU A 269 -21.96 1.36 -0.31
CA LEU A 269 -20.99 2.45 -0.35
C LEU A 269 -20.94 3.12 -1.74
N LEU A 270 -20.95 2.33 -2.82
CA LEU A 270 -21.00 2.87 -4.17
C LEU A 270 -22.34 3.55 -4.46
N ASP A 271 -23.45 3.01 -3.93
CA ASP A 271 -24.76 3.65 -4.01
C ASP A 271 -24.79 5.00 -3.26
N ASP A 272 -24.14 5.09 -2.09
CA ASP A 272 -24.01 6.34 -1.35
C ASP A 272 -23.25 7.41 -2.15
N VAL A 273 -22.22 7.01 -2.93
CA VAL A 273 -21.50 7.93 -3.83
C VAL A 273 -22.39 8.36 -5.01
N GLU A 274 -23.04 7.41 -5.70
CA GLU A 274 -23.89 7.69 -6.85
C GLU A 274 -25.09 8.58 -6.51
N THR A 275 -25.68 8.38 -5.34
CA THR A 275 -26.82 9.18 -4.85
C THR A 275 -26.40 10.52 -4.24
N GLY A 276 -25.10 10.81 -4.17
CA GLY A 276 -24.57 12.04 -3.57
C GLY A 276 -24.67 12.10 -2.05
N LYS A 277 -25.07 11.01 -1.38
CA LYS A 277 -25.09 10.92 0.09
C LYS A 277 -23.67 10.98 0.66
N LEU A 278 -22.71 10.41 -0.05
CA LEU A 278 -21.29 10.47 0.27
C LEU A 278 -20.57 11.46 -0.64
N THR A 279 -20.42 12.70 -0.16
CA THR A 279 -19.61 13.73 -0.81
C THR A 279 -18.13 13.49 -0.59
N ILE A 280 -17.27 14.08 -1.44
CA ILE A 280 -15.80 13.99 -1.34
C ILE A 280 -15.31 14.37 0.07
N GLU A 281 -15.86 15.45 0.64
CA GLU A 281 -15.56 15.93 1.99
C GLU A 281 -15.88 14.90 3.09
N LYS A 282 -16.93 14.08 2.89
CA LYS A 282 -17.36 13.06 3.85
C LYS A 282 -16.65 11.71 3.66
N MET A 283 -15.93 11.53 2.56
CA MET A 283 -15.21 10.27 2.27
C MET A 283 -14.20 9.89 3.35
N PRO A 284 -13.32 10.78 3.85
CA PRO A 284 -12.35 10.42 4.89
C PRO A 284 -13.00 9.83 6.13
N ASN A 285 -14.09 10.44 6.61
CA ASN A 285 -14.84 9.94 7.76
C ASN A 285 -15.43 8.56 7.49
N ARG A 286 -16.01 8.35 6.30
CA ARG A 286 -16.58 7.06 5.90
C ARG A 286 -15.51 5.97 5.79
N ILE A 287 -14.34 6.30 5.25
CA ILE A 287 -13.17 5.41 5.17
C ILE A 287 -12.69 5.06 6.58
N GLY A 288 -12.63 6.03 7.50
CA GLY A 288 -12.30 5.79 8.92
C GLY A 288 -13.21 4.76 9.58
N LEU A 289 -14.54 4.87 9.37
CA LEU A 289 -15.51 3.88 9.87
C LEU A 289 -15.26 2.48 9.29
N TRP A 290 -14.87 2.40 8.02
CA TRP A 290 -14.53 1.14 7.36
C TRP A 290 -13.21 0.55 7.81
N ILE A 291 -12.20 1.37 8.07
CA ILE A 291 -10.94 0.92 8.69
C ILE A 291 -11.23 0.25 10.02
N ASN A 292 -12.06 0.90 10.84
CA ASN A 292 -12.48 0.34 12.11
C ASN A 292 -13.23 -0.98 11.91
N LYS A 293 -14.26 -0.99 11.05
CA LYS A 293 -15.10 -2.18 10.87
C LYS A 293 -14.37 -3.36 10.21
N ALA A 294 -13.65 -3.10 9.13
CA ALA A 294 -13.06 -4.12 8.26
C ALA A 294 -11.64 -4.49 8.71
N ILE A 295 -10.73 -3.52 8.78
CA ILE A 295 -9.30 -3.78 9.01
C ILE A 295 -9.02 -4.16 10.47
N LYS A 296 -9.50 -3.36 11.44
CA LYS A 296 -9.40 -3.76 12.86
C LYS A 296 -10.20 -5.03 13.16
N GLY A 297 -11.34 -5.22 12.47
CA GLY A 297 -12.12 -6.47 12.55
C GLY A 297 -11.32 -7.70 12.11
N ALA A 298 -10.65 -7.65 10.95
CA ALA A 298 -9.80 -8.73 10.46
C ALA A 298 -8.61 -9.01 11.39
N TYR A 299 -7.99 -7.95 11.92
CA TYR A 299 -6.92 -8.05 12.91
C TYR A 299 -7.36 -8.77 14.19
N ASN A 300 -8.53 -8.40 14.73
CA ASN A 300 -9.08 -9.03 15.92
C ASN A 300 -9.51 -10.48 15.66
N LEU A 301 -10.00 -10.77 14.45
CA LEU A 301 -10.29 -12.14 14.03
C LEU A 301 -9.02 -13.00 14.03
N GLY A 302 -7.91 -12.49 13.47
CA GLY A 302 -6.61 -13.17 13.50
C GLY A 302 -6.11 -13.42 14.92
N THR A 303 -6.17 -12.39 15.77
CA THR A 303 -5.82 -12.48 17.20
C THR A 303 -6.65 -13.56 17.90
N SER A 304 -7.95 -13.64 17.59
CA SER A 304 -8.88 -14.57 18.25
C SER A 304 -8.63 -16.04 17.92
N ASN A 305 -8.00 -16.32 16.78
CA ASN A 305 -7.85 -17.68 16.27
C ASN A 305 -6.60 -18.41 16.80
N VAL A 306 -5.62 -17.69 17.34
CA VAL A 306 -4.35 -18.28 17.81
C VAL A 306 -4.49 -18.93 19.18
N SER A 307 -5.03 -18.20 20.16
CA SER A 307 -5.00 -18.60 21.57
C SER A 307 -6.42 -18.66 22.16
N PRO A 308 -7.25 -19.65 21.77
CA PRO A 308 -8.65 -19.73 22.19
C PRO A 308 -8.82 -19.83 23.72
N ASN A 309 -7.81 -20.35 24.42
CA ASN A 309 -7.84 -20.56 25.86
C ASN A 309 -7.16 -19.44 26.68
N ARG A 310 -6.50 -18.47 26.04
CA ARG A 310 -5.90 -17.32 26.74
C ARG A 310 -7.00 -16.38 27.23
N PHE A 311 -6.76 -15.73 28.37
CA PHE A 311 -7.69 -14.77 28.96
C PHE A 311 -7.51 -13.40 28.33
N TYR A 312 -8.63 -12.75 28.04
CA TYR A 312 -8.69 -11.41 27.50
C TYR A 312 -9.67 -10.57 28.31
N MET A 313 -9.25 -9.35 28.61
CA MET A 313 -10.08 -8.32 29.21
C MET A 313 -10.63 -7.41 28.12
N TRP A 314 -11.92 -7.09 28.18
CA TRP A 314 -12.49 -6.04 27.33
C TRP A 314 -12.07 -4.67 27.87
N ARG A 315 -11.42 -3.87 27.02
CA ARG A 315 -11.06 -2.49 27.31
C ARG A 315 -11.84 -1.57 26.39
N LEU A 316 -12.51 -0.57 26.97
CA LEU A 316 -13.09 0.53 26.20
C LEU A 316 -11.97 1.35 25.54
N GLY A 317 -12.14 1.67 24.26
CA GLY A 317 -11.25 2.57 23.53
C GLY A 317 -11.68 4.03 23.65
N ASN A 318 -11.03 4.92 22.90
CA ASN A 318 -11.24 6.38 22.95
C ASN A 318 -12.51 6.86 22.22
N THR A 319 -13.54 6.03 22.12
CA THR A 319 -14.79 6.44 21.46
C THR A 319 -15.66 7.24 22.41
N ILE A 320 -16.19 8.36 21.92
CA ILE A 320 -17.02 9.30 22.69
C ILE A 320 -18.24 8.59 23.30
N ASP A 321 -18.95 7.79 22.49
CA ASP A 321 -20.15 7.09 22.90
C ASP A 321 -19.99 5.56 22.80
N HIS A 322 -20.17 4.87 23.92
CA HIS A 322 -20.16 3.41 23.97
C HIS A 322 -21.58 2.84 24.04
N CYS A 323 -21.87 1.82 23.23
CA CYS A 323 -23.16 1.11 23.35
C CYS A 323 -23.25 0.27 24.63
N LYS A 324 -24.48 -0.12 25.00
CA LYS A 324 -24.76 -0.90 26.21
C LYS A 324 -23.95 -2.20 26.25
N THR A 325 -23.79 -2.88 25.12
CA THR A 325 -22.95 -4.09 25.01
C THR A 325 -21.50 -3.80 25.40
N CYS A 326 -20.90 -2.72 24.87
CA CYS A 326 -19.52 -2.35 25.18
C CYS A 326 -19.34 -1.97 26.66
N LEU A 327 -20.27 -1.17 27.20
CA LEU A 327 -20.26 -0.78 28.61
C LEU A 327 -20.39 -1.99 29.54
N THR A 328 -21.27 -2.94 29.20
CA THR A 328 -21.47 -4.16 29.99
C THR A 328 -20.26 -5.08 29.90
N ALA A 329 -19.61 -5.16 28.73
CA ALA A 329 -18.43 -5.99 28.52
C ALA A 329 -17.17 -5.43 29.22
N ASN A 330 -17.09 -4.11 29.41
CA ASN A 330 -15.91 -3.44 29.95
C ASN A 330 -15.41 -4.06 31.26
N GLY A 331 -14.10 -4.33 31.34
CA GLY A 331 -13.45 -4.93 32.50
C GLY A 331 -13.76 -6.41 32.73
N GLN A 332 -14.68 -7.02 31.97
CA GLN A 332 -14.90 -8.46 32.06
C GLN A 332 -13.72 -9.22 31.47
N VAL A 333 -13.39 -10.33 32.10
CA VAL A 333 -12.29 -11.21 31.71
C VAL A 333 -12.83 -12.58 31.38
N HIS A 334 -12.60 -13.00 30.13
CA HIS A 334 -13.01 -14.32 29.65
C HIS A 334 -11.96 -14.93 28.75
N ARG A 335 -12.04 -16.24 28.54
CA ARG A 335 -11.24 -16.90 27.51
C ARG A 335 -11.69 -16.42 26.13
N MET A 336 -10.75 -16.28 25.18
CA MET A 336 -11.08 -15.87 23.81
C MET A 336 -12.18 -16.71 23.15
N ARG A 337 -12.18 -18.03 23.40
CA ARG A 337 -13.25 -18.94 22.97
C ARG A 337 -14.63 -18.49 23.45
N ALA A 338 -14.76 -18.07 24.70
CA ALA A 338 -16.03 -17.65 25.28
C ALA A 338 -16.53 -16.34 24.64
N TRP A 339 -15.63 -15.38 24.39
CA TRP A 339 -15.94 -14.16 23.63
C TRP A 339 -16.46 -14.50 22.22
N LYS A 340 -15.78 -15.42 21.52
CA LYS A 340 -16.15 -15.86 20.16
C LYS A 340 -17.48 -16.60 20.12
N GLU A 341 -17.71 -17.53 21.05
CA GLU A 341 -18.98 -18.25 21.18
C GLU A 341 -20.16 -17.31 21.49
N ALA A 342 -19.92 -16.30 22.34
CA ALA A 342 -20.91 -15.26 22.63
C ALA A 342 -21.17 -14.34 21.42
N GLY A 343 -20.21 -14.24 20.49
CA GLY A 343 -20.22 -13.29 19.38
C GLY A 343 -19.87 -11.85 19.80
N VAL A 344 -19.41 -11.67 21.03
CA VAL A 344 -19.05 -10.37 21.62
C VAL A 344 -17.54 -10.20 21.45
N ILE A 345 -17.15 -9.80 20.24
CA ILE A 345 -15.77 -9.45 19.90
C ILE A 345 -15.79 -7.99 19.43
N PRO A 346 -14.78 -7.18 19.76
CA PRO A 346 -14.69 -5.84 19.23
C PRO A 346 -14.83 -5.78 17.70
N GLN A 347 -15.51 -4.74 17.23
CA GLN A 347 -15.87 -4.52 15.81
C GLN A 347 -16.73 -5.62 15.17
N SER A 348 -17.25 -6.58 15.94
CA SER A 348 -18.23 -7.56 15.46
C SER A 348 -19.56 -6.90 15.09
N SER A 349 -20.20 -7.39 14.02
CA SER A 349 -21.55 -6.95 13.62
C SER A 349 -22.64 -7.34 14.62
N ARG A 350 -22.31 -8.23 15.57
CA ARG A 350 -23.24 -8.69 16.62
C ARG A 350 -23.32 -7.75 17.83
N LEU A 351 -22.46 -6.75 17.91
CA LEU A 351 -22.56 -5.72 18.94
C LEU A 351 -23.76 -4.81 18.65
N GLN A 352 -24.39 -4.23 19.67
CA GLN A 352 -25.49 -3.27 19.48
C GLN A 352 -25.07 -2.08 18.60
N CYS A 353 -23.84 -1.60 18.73
CA CYS A 353 -23.30 -0.54 17.86
C CYS A 353 -22.95 -1.03 16.45
N GLY A 354 -23.17 -2.30 16.10
CA GLY A 354 -22.75 -2.89 14.83
C GLY A 354 -21.23 -2.93 14.62
N GLY A 355 -20.42 -2.52 15.59
CA GLY A 355 -18.96 -2.58 15.56
C GLY A 355 -18.26 -1.56 14.65
N TRP A 356 -18.97 -0.57 14.10
CA TRP A 356 -18.38 0.43 13.19
C TRP A 356 -17.82 1.67 13.92
N ASN A 357 -18.34 1.99 15.12
CA ASN A 357 -17.94 3.17 15.91
C ASN A 357 -17.41 2.84 17.31
N CYS A 358 -16.83 1.66 17.52
CA CYS A 358 -16.23 1.28 18.81
C CYS A 358 -14.75 1.00 18.57
N ASP A 359 -13.88 1.70 19.28
CA ASP A 359 -12.43 1.45 19.34
C ASP A 359 -12.07 0.52 20.49
N CYS A 360 -13.07 -0.17 21.05
CA CYS A 360 -12.86 -1.14 22.10
C CYS A 360 -11.96 -2.27 21.61
N GLU A 361 -11.26 -2.93 22.53
CA GLU A 361 -10.30 -3.98 22.21
C GLU A 361 -10.31 -5.07 23.27
N LEU A 362 -9.78 -6.23 22.89
CA LEU A 362 -9.52 -7.34 23.80
C LEU A 362 -8.03 -7.38 24.12
N VAL A 363 -7.69 -7.03 25.35
CA VAL A 363 -6.31 -7.01 25.81
C VAL A 363 -5.99 -8.37 26.44
N PRO A 364 -4.94 -9.08 25.99
CA PRO A 364 -4.52 -10.32 26.65
C PRO A 364 -4.04 -10.00 28.07
N ILE A 365 -4.46 -10.81 29.05
CA ILE A 365 -3.98 -10.68 30.42
C ILE A 365 -3.29 -11.96 30.88
N GLU A 366 -2.31 -11.81 31.76
CA GLU A 366 -1.64 -12.93 32.42
C GLU A 366 -2.33 -13.23 33.75
N GLY A 367 -2.74 -14.49 33.95
CA GLY A 367 -3.39 -14.93 35.18
C GLY A 367 -4.89 -14.64 35.24
N ALA A 368 -5.69 -15.71 35.26
CA ALA A 368 -7.16 -15.64 35.31
C ALA A 368 -7.73 -15.21 36.67
N ARG A 369 -6.92 -15.24 37.73
CA ARG A 369 -7.42 -15.37 39.11
C ARG A 369 -7.84 -14.06 39.78
N LEU A 370 -7.52 -12.90 39.19
CA LEU A 370 -7.70 -11.61 39.87
C LEU A 370 -8.92 -10.80 39.41
N PHE A 371 -9.65 -11.22 38.38
CA PHE A 371 -10.72 -10.41 37.79
C PHE A 371 -12.08 -11.11 37.81
N GLY A 372 -13.13 -10.35 38.15
CA GLY A 372 -14.47 -10.82 38.51
C GLY A 372 -15.15 -11.68 37.44
N LYS A 373 -15.89 -12.70 37.91
CA LYS A 373 -16.71 -13.60 37.08
C LYS A 373 -17.96 -12.89 36.55
N GLY A 374 -17.82 -11.99 35.58
CA GLY A 374 -18.95 -11.49 34.80
C GLY A 374 -19.55 -12.62 33.95
N SER A 375 -20.85 -12.59 33.63
CA SER A 375 -21.48 -13.57 32.74
C SER A 375 -21.70 -12.96 31.36
N LEU A 376 -21.10 -13.56 30.32
CA LEU A 376 -21.33 -13.13 28.92
C LEU A 376 -22.78 -13.31 28.45
N ARG A 377 -23.61 -14.07 29.17
CA ARG A 377 -25.03 -14.23 28.84
C ARG A 377 -25.83 -12.93 28.98
N ASN A 378 -25.38 -12.03 29.86
CA ASN A 378 -26.07 -10.76 30.12
C ASN A 378 -25.59 -9.62 29.22
N VAL A 379 -24.65 -9.90 28.30
CA VAL A 379 -24.04 -8.90 27.41
C VAL A 379 -24.78 -8.79 26.07
N LYS A 380 -25.61 -9.78 25.73
CA LYS A 380 -26.40 -9.81 24.48
C LYS A 380 -27.57 -8.85 24.49
#